data_AF-A0A2M6XW07-F1
#
_entry.id   AF-A0A2M6XW07-F1
#
_cell.length_a   1.000
_cell.length_b   1.000
_cell.length_c   1.000
_cell.angle_alpha   90.00
_cell.angle_beta   90.00
_cell.angle_gamma   90.00
#
_symmetry.space_group_name_H-M   'P 1'
#
loop_
_entity.id
_entity.type
_entity.pdbx_description
1 polymer ?
#
loop_
_entity_poly.entity_id
_entity_poly.type
_entity_poly.pdbx_seq_one_letter_code
_entity_poly.pdbx_strand_id
1 'polypeptide(L)'
;GADLAVLLAIVSSLKNKPLPEKMVVFGEVGLAGEVRPVQRGQERLKEAAKLGFTHAIIPKANSPKHKIEGMEIIAVERVEDAVGKMR
;
A
#
# COMPACT_ATOMS: atom_id res chain seq x y z
N GLY A 1 -9.76 -4.28 2.95
CA GLY A 1 -9.63 -4.47 1.49
C GLY A 1 -8.28 -5.00 1.06
N ALA A 2 -8.32 -5.82 0.01
CA ALA A 2 -7.18 -6.19 -0.84
C ALA A 2 -7.25 -5.48 -2.21
N ASP A 3 -8.27 -4.65 -2.44
CA ASP A 3 -8.60 -4.02 -3.72
C ASP A 3 -7.41 -3.27 -4.30
N LEU A 4 -6.75 -2.44 -3.48
CA LEU A 4 -5.57 -1.69 -3.93
C LEU A 4 -4.42 -2.61 -4.33
N ALA A 5 -4.21 -3.70 -3.59
CA ALA A 5 -3.15 -4.67 -3.90
C ALA A 5 -3.44 -5.39 -5.23
N VAL A 6 -4.69 -5.81 -5.44
CA VAL A 6 -5.14 -6.44 -6.69
C VAL A 6 -5.00 -5.47 -7.86
N LEU A 7 -5.43 -4.21 -7.69
CA LEU A 7 -5.28 -3.16 -8.69
C LEU A 7 -3.81 -2.96 -9.08
N LEU A 8 -2.90 -2.83 -8.11
CA LEU A 8 -1.47 -2.66 -8.41
C LEU A 8 -0.86 -3.89 -9.07
N ALA A 9 -1.31 -5.10 -8.73
CA ALA A 9 -0.88 -6.31 -9.42
C ALA A 9 -1.31 -6.32 -10.91
N ILE A 10 -2.55 -5.92 -11.19
CA ILE A 10 -3.06 -5.78 -12.57
C ILE A 10 -2.25 -4.72 -13.32
N VAL A 11 -2.03 -3.55 -12.73
CA VAL A 11 -1.29 -2.45 -13.36
C VAL A 11 0.18 -2.84 -13.60
N SER A 12 0.80 -3.54 -12.65
CA SER A 12 2.16 -4.08 -12.77
C SER A 12 2.29 -5.00 -14.00
N SER A 13 1.37 -5.96 -14.12
CA SER A 13 1.28 -6.88 -15.26
C SER A 13 1.06 -6.14 -16.57
N LEU A 14 0.06 -5.25 -16.63
CA LEU A 14 -0.27 -4.49 -17.83
C LEU A 14 0.89 -3.60 -18.31
N LYS A 15 1.68 -3.06 -17.38
CA LYS A 15 2.80 -2.17 -17.69
C LYS A 15 4.14 -2.91 -17.84
N ASN A 16 4.18 -4.23 -17.61
CA ASN A 16 5.42 -5.01 -17.49
C ASN A 16 6.44 -4.34 -16.55
N LYS A 17 5.96 -3.88 -15.39
CA LYS A 17 6.79 -3.20 -14.39
C LYS A 17 6.63 -3.89 -13.04
N PRO A 18 7.64 -4.67 -12.60
CA PRO A 18 7.55 -5.38 -11.32
C PRO A 18 7.43 -4.37 -10.17
N LEU A 19 6.67 -4.75 -9.14
CA LEU A 19 6.64 -4.02 -7.88
C LEU A 19 7.91 -4.34 -7.08
N PRO A 20 8.38 -3.42 -6.22
CA PRO A 20 9.51 -3.69 -5.33
C PRO A 20 9.33 -4.99 -4.54
N GLU A 21 10.41 -5.76 -4.40
CA GLU A 21 10.41 -6.90 -3.50
C GLU A 21 10.10 -6.46 -2.06
N LYS A 22 9.53 -7.36 -1.26
CA LYS A 22 9.19 -7.10 0.14
C LYS A 22 8.28 -5.88 0.32
N MET A 23 7.37 -5.66 -0.62
CA MET A 23 6.29 -4.67 -0.53
C MET A 23 4.99 -5.30 -0.01
N VAL A 24 4.34 -4.63 0.95
CA VAL A 24 2.96 -4.92 1.34
C VAL A 24 2.04 -3.82 0.85
N VAL A 25 0.84 -4.19 0.39
CA VAL A 25 -0.18 -3.24 -0.05
C VAL A 25 -1.50 -3.61 0.59
N PHE A 26 -2.21 -2.63 1.12
CA PHE A 26 -3.61 -2.80 1.52
C PHE A 26 -4.39 -1.51 1.33
N GLY A 27 -5.71 -1.62 1.22
CA GLY A 27 -6.59 -0.49 0.95
C GLY A 27 -7.87 -0.97 0.28
N GLU A 28 -8.96 -0.27 0.55
CA GLU A 28 -10.19 -0.41 -0.24
C GLU A 28 -10.22 0.69 -1.29
N VAL A 29 -10.74 0.38 -2.47
CA VAL A 29 -10.82 1.33 -3.57
C VAL A 29 -12.29 1.61 -3.82
N GLY A 30 -12.67 2.89 -3.76
CA GLY A 30 -13.98 3.32 -4.21
C GLY A 30 -14.01 3.55 -5.72
N LEU A 31 -15.21 3.57 -6.30
CA LEU A 31 -15.40 3.71 -7.75
C LEU A 31 -14.95 5.08 -8.28
N ALA A 32 -14.88 6.12 -7.44
CA ALA A 32 -14.35 7.43 -7.81
C ALA A 32 -12.81 7.52 -7.69
N GLY A 33 -12.15 6.38 -7.41
CA GLY A 33 -10.70 6.27 -7.32
C GLY A 33 -10.11 6.64 -5.96
N GLU A 34 -10.94 6.89 -4.95
CA GLU A 34 -10.49 7.16 -3.59
C GLU A 34 -9.99 5.88 -2.89
N VAL A 35 -8.92 6.02 -2.12
CA VAL A 35 -8.34 4.93 -1.33
C VAL A 35 -8.80 5.08 0.12
N ARG A 36 -9.56 4.08 0.58
CA ARG A 36 -10.25 4.09 1.87
C ARG A 36 -9.50 3.22 2.89
N PRO A 37 -9.55 3.60 4.19
CA PRO A 37 -8.85 2.88 5.25
C PRO A 37 -9.38 1.46 5.43
N VAL A 38 -8.49 0.57 5.86
CA VAL A 38 -8.85 -0.79 6.31
C VAL A 38 -8.79 -0.87 7.83
N GLN A 39 -9.59 -1.80 8.37
CA GLN A 39 -9.54 -2.13 9.79
C GLN A 39 -8.16 -2.65 10.20
N ARG A 40 -7.69 -2.20 11.37
CA ARG A 40 -6.42 -2.63 11.99
C ARG A 40 -5.19 -2.41 11.10
N GLY A 41 -5.15 -1.29 10.37
CA GLY A 41 -4.04 -0.98 9.46
C GLY A 41 -2.69 -0.83 10.16
N GLN A 42 -2.68 -0.31 11.39
CA GLN A 42 -1.47 -0.16 12.20
C GLN A 42 -0.87 -1.52 12.60
N GLU A 43 -1.72 -2.44 13.02
CA GLU A 43 -1.32 -3.80 13.38
C GLU A 43 -0.78 -4.54 12.15
N ARG A 44 -1.42 -4.40 10.99
CA ARG A 44 -0.92 -4.97 9.72
C ARG A 44 0.48 -4.49 9.39
N LEU A 45 0.74 -3.19 9.53
CA LEU A 45 2.07 -2.63 9.28
C LEU A 45 3.13 -3.18 10.25
N LYS A 46 2.80 -3.27 11.55
CA LYS A 46 3.71 -3.83 12.56
C LYS A 46 4.05 -5.29 12.27
N GLU A 47 3.07 -6.11 11.91
CA GLU A 47 3.31 -7.51 11.56
C GLU A 47 4.08 -7.63 10.24
N ALA A 48 3.77 -6.82 9.23
CA ALA A 48 4.55 -6.79 7.99
C ALA A 48 6.03 -6.44 8.25
N ALA A 49 6.31 -5.46 9.13
CA ALA A 49 7.68 -5.12 9.49
C ALA A 49 8.41 -6.28 10.18
N LYS A 50 7.75 -6.99 11.12
CA LYS A 50 8.31 -8.19 11.76
C LYS A 50 8.62 -9.30 10.76
N LEU A 51 7.81 -9.44 9.72
CA LEU A 51 8.02 -10.41 8.64
C LEU A 51 9.07 -9.96 7.61
N GLY A 52 9.67 -8.79 7.79
CA GLY A 52 10.76 -8.28 6.94
C GLY A 52 10.29 -7.56 5.67
N PHE A 53 9.03 -7.12 5.60
CA PHE A 53 8.60 -6.20 4.56
C PHE A 53 9.26 -4.83 4.76
N THR A 54 9.75 -4.23 3.68
CA THR A 54 10.52 -2.98 3.71
C THR A 54 9.77 -1.81 3.08
N HIS A 55 8.68 -2.06 2.36
CA HIS A 55 7.85 -1.02 1.75
C HIS A 55 6.37 -1.30 2.00
N ALA A 56 5.58 -0.25 2.22
CA ALA A 56 4.14 -0.37 2.34
C ALA A 56 3.41 0.74 1.59
N ILE A 57 2.48 0.37 0.69
CA ILE A 57 1.49 1.31 0.11
C ILE A 57 0.18 1.14 0.85
N ILE A 58 -0.31 2.23 1.46
CA ILE A 58 -1.46 2.20 2.38
C ILE A 58 -2.39 3.41 2.20
N PRO A 59 -3.65 3.34 2.67
CA PRO A 59 -4.52 4.50 2.73
C PRO A 59 -3.93 5.57 3.67
N LYS A 60 -4.05 6.84 3.31
CA LYS A 60 -3.58 7.97 4.13
C LYS A 60 -4.11 7.93 5.56
N ALA A 61 -5.38 7.56 5.72
CA ALA A 61 -6.03 7.42 7.02
C ALA A 61 -5.48 6.24 7.87
N ASN A 62 -4.75 5.29 7.28
CA ASN A 62 -4.02 4.26 8.02
C ASN A 62 -2.55 4.64 8.28
N SER A 63 -2.10 5.87 7.99
CA SER A 63 -0.71 6.27 8.21
C SER A 63 -0.34 6.22 9.70
N PRO A 64 0.81 5.62 10.07
CA PRO A 64 1.23 5.54 11.45
C PRO A 64 1.67 6.91 11.99
N LYS A 65 1.40 7.16 13.27
CA LYS A 65 1.85 8.38 13.96
C LYS A 65 3.36 8.44 14.18
N HIS A 66 4.00 7.27 14.26
CA HIS A 66 5.44 7.12 14.45
C HIS A 66 6.04 6.35 13.29
N LYS A 67 7.32 6.58 13.01
CA LYS A 67 8.06 5.79 12.02
C LYS A 67 8.09 4.32 12.44
N ILE A 68 8.01 3.44 11.45
CA ILE A 68 8.22 2.00 11.62
C ILE A 68 9.62 1.73 11.08
N GLU A 69 10.55 1.31 11.95
CA GLU A 69 11.93 1.09 11.56
C GLU A 69 12.04 0.04 10.45
N GLY A 70 12.93 0.30 9.48
CA GLY A 70 13.16 -0.60 8.34
C GLY A 70 12.03 -0.64 7.29
N MET A 71 10.96 0.16 7.45
CA MET A 71 9.84 0.20 6.52
C MET A 71 9.57 1.60 5.97
N GLU A 72 9.60 1.74 4.65
CA GLU A 72 9.12 2.93 3.95
C GLU A 72 7.59 2.89 3.83
N ILE A 73 6.94 3.96 4.31
CA ILE A 73 5.47 4.09 4.26
C ILE A 73 5.07 5.08 3.17
N ILE A 74 4.37 4.58 2.16
CA ILE A 74 3.80 5.34 1.05
C ILE A 74 2.28 5.45 1.28
N ALA A 75 1.89 6.57 1.89
CA ALA A 75 0.50 6.82 2.23
C ALA A 75 -0.22 7.59 1.10
N VAL A 76 -1.31 7.03 0.58
CA VAL A 76 -2.03 7.54 -0.60
C VAL A 76 -3.50 7.86 -0.31
N GLU A 77 -4.07 8.83 -1.01
CA GLU A 77 -5.51 9.15 -0.92
C GLU A 77 -6.25 8.69 -2.16
N ARG A 78 -5.56 8.52 -3.30
CA ARG A 78 -6.15 8.06 -4.54
C ARG A 78 -5.32 6.98 -5.24
N VAL A 79 -5.98 6.25 -6.15
CA VAL A 79 -5.33 5.18 -6.93
C VAL A 79 -4.25 5.71 -7.87
N GLU A 80 -4.40 6.92 -8.39
CA GLU A 80 -3.43 7.53 -9.29
C GLU A 80 -2.10 7.81 -8.56
N ASP A 81 -2.17 8.19 -7.28
CA ASP A 81 -0.99 8.37 -6.41
C ASP A 81 -0.25 7.04 -6.25
N ALA A 82 -0.98 5.97 -5.96
CA ALA A 82 -0.39 4.63 -5.79
C ALA A 82 0.32 4.16 -7.07
N VAL A 83 -0.33 4.32 -8.22
CA VAL A 83 0.25 3.96 -9.53
C VAL A 83 1.47 4.83 -9.86
N GLY A 84 1.43 6.12 -9.52
CA GLY A 84 2.57 7.02 -9.70
C GLY A 84 3.79 6.65 -8.85
N LYS A 85 3.59 5.94 -7.75
CA LYS A 85 4.62 5.46 -6.81
C LYS A 85 5.12 4.04 -7.09
N MET A 86 4.63 3.36 -8.13
CA MET A 86 5.16 2.06 -8.61
C MET A 86 6.53 2.18 -9.31
N ARG A 87 7.40 3.10 -8.86
CA ARG A 87 8.72 3.36 -9.46
C ARG A 87 9.82 2.65 -8.71
#